data_AF-A0A379JN06-F1
#
_entry.id   AF-A0A379JN06-F1
#
_cell.length_a   1.000
_cell.length_b   1.000
_cell.length_c   1.000
_cell.angle_alpha   90.00
_cell.angle_beta   90.00
_cell.angle_gamma   90.00
#
_symmetry.space_group_name_H-M   'P 1'
#
loop_
_entity.id
_entity.type
_entity.pdbx_description
1 polymer ?
#
loop_
_entity_poly.entity_id
_entity_poly.type
_entity_poly.pdbx_seq_one_letter_code
_entity_poly.pdbx_strand_id
1 'polypeptide(L)'
;MDIISAYREAGSYRGAAQLCGTTHKTVKRVVDRAEAGGGRPQRPPRPRNYDSVRELVAARVAKSKGRISAKRLLPIARADGYEGSPRNFRRLVAEQKALWRRDNHRGRRPAVWSPGEYLVIDWAEAAPGLFVFCAVLAFSRWRFTAFAADQKQSTTLALIAEAFAAIGGVPARVLADRMGCLKGGVVANVVVPTPEYVRFATHYGFSPDWCHAADPQSKGIVENLCGYAQSDLAVPLLTEAAMTGRPVSLREANAAAKTWCAEVNSVLHSEICAIPDERLVIERELLAPLPSLRLEIGAPAVIRTVDRLSCVRYGSARYSVPTRLIGEKVSIVVDHGALLVLEAATGVIVAEHELVAPGEASILDAHYDGPRPAPNRGPRPKTTAEQQFCALGQDAQAFLVGAAAIGNTRLSQELDILLALGAAHGEAALTDALRRAVAFKRFRAADVRSILAAGTGAPSPRPAGDALVLDLPTAPTRSLDAYKITRDGSGA
;
A
#
# COMPACT_ATOMS: atom_id res chain seq x y z
N MET A 1 -23.45 17.75 59.00
CA MET A 1 -24.33 17.49 60.16
C MET A 1 -25.77 17.71 59.73
N ASP A 2 -26.67 16.76 59.99
CA ASP A 2 -28.10 16.92 59.66
C ASP A 2 -28.78 17.96 60.57
N ILE A 3 -29.78 18.67 60.07
CA ILE A 3 -30.45 19.80 60.75
C ILE A 3 -31.08 19.36 62.07
N ILE A 4 -31.61 18.13 62.14
CA ILE A 4 -32.23 17.59 63.34
C ILE A 4 -31.18 17.27 64.40
N SER A 5 -30.05 16.67 63.99
CA SER A 5 -28.92 16.42 64.89
C SER A 5 -28.29 17.71 65.41
N ALA A 6 -28.11 18.70 64.53
CA ALA A 6 -27.60 20.03 64.90
C ALA A 6 -28.54 20.76 65.88
N TYR A 7 -29.86 20.55 65.79
CA TYR A 7 -30.81 21.08 66.77
C TYR A 7 -30.73 20.38 68.13
N ARG A 8 -30.60 19.04 68.13
CA ARG A 8 -30.41 18.26 69.37
C ARG A 8 -29.13 18.64 70.10
N GLU A 9 -28.07 18.97 69.36
CA GLU A 9 -26.77 19.37 69.92
C GLU A 9 -26.74 20.84 70.37
N ALA A 10 -27.27 21.75 69.56
CA ALA A 10 -27.24 23.18 69.86
C ALA A 10 -28.36 23.67 70.80
N GLY A 11 -29.38 22.84 71.06
CA GLY A 11 -30.51 23.14 71.97
C GLY A 11 -31.41 24.31 71.55
N SER A 12 -31.14 24.96 70.41
CA SER A 12 -31.90 26.13 69.94
C SER A 12 -31.95 26.21 68.41
N TYR A 13 -33.05 26.76 67.88
CA TYR A 13 -33.22 26.92 66.42
C TYR A 13 -32.18 27.85 65.77
N ARG A 14 -31.68 28.85 66.51
CA ARG A 14 -30.66 29.78 66.00
C ARG A 14 -29.25 29.17 66.01
N GLY A 15 -28.88 28.45 67.08
CA GLY A 15 -27.60 27.76 67.14
C GLY A 15 -27.46 26.70 66.06
N ALA A 16 -28.49 25.87 65.88
CA ALA A 16 -28.53 24.87 64.82
C ALA A 16 -28.50 25.47 63.42
N ALA A 17 -29.12 26.64 63.22
CA ALA A 17 -29.09 27.34 61.93
C ALA A 17 -27.70 27.84 61.57
N GLN A 18 -26.95 28.30 62.57
CA GLN A 18 -25.57 28.75 62.41
C GLN A 18 -24.63 27.58 62.08
N LEU A 19 -24.81 26.45 62.76
CA LEU A 19 -24.06 25.21 62.49
C LEU A 19 -24.35 24.61 61.10
N CYS A 20 -25.59 24.71 60.63
CA CYS A 20 -26.01 24.16 59.34
C CYS A 20 -25.97 25.18 58.17
N GLY A 21 -25.52 26.42 58.40
CA GLY A 21 -25.48 27.46 57.37
C GLY A 21 -26.86 27.79 56.77
N THR A 22 -27.92 27.74 57.57
CA THR A 22 -29.30 27.98 57.12
C THR A 22 -30.00 28.99 58.03
N THR A 23 -31.31 29.20 57.84
CA THR A 23 -32.10 30.11 58.68
C THR A 23 -32.81 29.37 59.81
N HIS A 24 -32.91 29.98 60.99
CA HIS A 24 -33.61 29.40 62.14
C HIS A 24 -35.08 29.05 61.84
N LYS A 25 -35.73 29.77 60.92
CA LYS A 25 -37.07 29.43 60.40
C LYS A 25 -37.09 28.10 59.63
N THR A 26 -36.01 27.80 58.90
CA THR A 26 -35.86 26.53 58.17
C THR A 26 -35.58 25.39 59.13
N VAL A 27 -34.72 25.60 60.14
CA VAL A 27 -34.49 24.60 61.21
C VAL A 27 -35.78 24.31 61.95
N LYS A 28 -36.49 25.33 62.45
CA LYS A 28 -37.77 25.18 63.14
C LYS A 28 -38.78 24.39 62.30
N ARG A 29 -38.95 24.75 61.02
CA ARG A 29 -39.85 24.04 60.09
C ARG A 29 -39.47 22.58 59.86
N VAL A 30 -38.18 22.23 59.92
CA VAL A 30 -37.71 20.85 59.76
C VAL A 30 -37.89 20.05 61.05
N VAL A 31 -37.61 20.65 62.20
CA VAL A 31 -37.77 20.04 63.53
C VAL A 31 -39.25 19.83 63.87
N ASP A 32 -40.09 20.88 63.79
CA ASP A 32 -41.53 20.80 64.05
C ASP A 32 -42.20 19.72 63.17
N ARG A 33 -41.71 19.56 61.94
CA ARG A 33 -42.20 18.54 61.00
C ARG A 33 -41.75 17.13 61.37
N ALA A 34 -40.51 16.97 61.82
CA ALA A 34 -39.97 15.70 62.27
C ALA A 34 -40.65 15.24 63.57
N GLU A 35 -40.92 16.16 64.51
CA GLU A 35 -41.66 15.89 65.74
C GLU A 35 -43.13 15.54 65.48
N ALA A 36 -43.74 16.10 64.44
CA ALA A 36 -45.07 15.72 63.95
C ALA A 36 -45.10 14.39 63.15
N GLY A 37 -44.00 13.62 63.11
CA GLY A 37 -43.90 12.34 62.41
C GLY A 37 -43.88 12.44 60.88
N GLY A 38 -43.71 13.65 60.31
CA GLY A 38 -43.78 13.89 58.87
C GLY A 38 -42.41 13.82 58.18
N GLY A 39 -42.29 12.99 57.14
CA GLY A 39 -41.19 13.07 56.17
C GLY A 39 -41.27 14.32 55.29
N ARG A 40 -40.22 14.63 54.52
CA ARG A 40 -40.27 15.68 53.48
C ARG A 40 -41.43 15.34 52.53
N PRO A 41 -42.39 16.26 52.25
CA PRO A 41 -43.47 15.97 51.33
C PRO A 41 -42.87 15.58 49.99
N GLN A 42 -43.13 14.35 49.54
CA GLN A 42 -42.78 13.94 48.20
C GLN A 42 -43.59 14.82 47.26
N ARG A 43 -42.89 15.63 46.47
CA ARG A 43 -43.54 16.44 45.43
C ARG A 43 -44.22 15.43 44.50
N PRO A 44 -45.55 15.53 44.26
CA PRO A 44 -46.20 14.60 43.37
C PRO A 44 -45.48 14.65 42.02
N PRO A 45 -45.18 13.49 41.40
CA PRO A 45 -44.49 13.47 40.12
C PRO A 45 -45.33 14.29 39.14
N ARG A 46 -44.74 15.36 38.60
CA ARG A 46 -45.42 16.19 37.61
C ARG A 46 -45.72 15.31 36.39
N PRO A 47 -46.96 15.32 35.87
CA PRO A 47 -47.28 14.59 34.66
C PRO A 47 -46.34 15.08 33.55
N ARG A 48 -45.69 14.12 32.88
CA ARG A 48 -44.80 14.42 31.77
C ARG A 48 -45.66 14.65 30.54
N ASN A 49 -45.26 15.61 29.72
CA ASN A 49 -45.99 16.00 28.50
C ASN A 49 -46.13 14.88 27.43
N TYR A 50 -45.51 13.73 27.63
CA TYR A 50 -45.58 12.56 26.75
C TYR A 50 -46.26 11.35 27.40
N ASP A 51 -46.85 11.51 28.59
CA ASP A 51 -47.52 10.42 29.27
C ASP A 51 -48.75 9.93 28.49
N SER A 52 -49.44 10.81 27.76
CA SER A 52 -50.58 10.45 26.89
C SER A 52 -50.24 9.44 25.79
N VAL A 53 -49.00 9.46 25.28
CA VAL A 53 -48.56 8.58 24.17
C VAL A 53 -47.60 7.48 24.60
N ARG A 54 -47.38 7.31 25.91
CA ARG A 54 -46.44 6.33 26.46
C ARG A 54 -46.79 4.90 26.05
N GLU A 55 -48.07 4.53 26.17
CA GLU A 55 -48.55 3.18 25.85
C GLU A 55 -48.47 2.90 24.35
N LEU A 56 -48.83 3.87 23.51
CA LEU A 56 -48.66 3.76 22.05
C LEU A 56 -47.21 3.50 21.68
N VAL A 57 -46.27 4.26 22.27
CA VAL A 57 -44.84 4.07 22.03
C VAL A 57 -44.38 2.69 22.52
N ALA A 58 -44.78 2.26 23.72
CA ALA A 58 -44.45 0.95 24.26
C ALA A 58 -44.93 -0.18 23.33
N ALA A 59 -46.19 -0.13 22.89
CA ALA A 59 -46.79 -1.13 22.00
C ALA A 59 -46.06 -1.20 20.64
N ARG A 60 -45.71 -0.04 20.06
CA ARG A 60 -44.98 0.01 18.78
C ARG A 60 -43.52 -0.44 18.93
N VAL A 61 -42.88 -0.14 20.05
CA VAL A 61 -41.54 -0.64 20.38
C VAL A 61 -41.58 -2.16 20.52
N ALA A 62 -42.55 -2.72 21.25
CA ALA A 62 -42.72 -4.16 21.39
C ALA A 62 -42.99 -4.85 20.04
N LYS A 63 -43.94 -4.34 19.24
CA LYS A 63 -44.28 -4.90 17.92
C LYS A 63 -43.12 -4.85 16.93
N SER A 64 -42.27 -3.84 17.03
CA SER A 64 -41.06 -3.70 16.20
C SER A 64 -39.83 -4.40 16.78
N LYS A 65 -39.96 -5.11 17.91
CA LYS A 65 -38.84 -5.73 18.63
C LYS A 65 -37.70 -4.74 18.91
N GLY A 66 -38.06 -3.53 19.35
CA GLY A 66 -37.11 -2.46 19.67
C GLY A 66 -36.51 -1.71 18.48
N ARG A 67 -36.84 -2.06 17.23
CA ARG A 67 -36.18 -1.53 16.02
C ARG A 67 -36.71 -0.18 15.57
N ILE A 68 -37.98 0.14 15.81
CA ILE A 68 -38.62 1.36 15.28
C ILE A 68 -37.91 2.64 15.76
N SER A 69 -37.65 3.60 14.86
CA SER A 69 -36.96 4.84 15.23
C SER A 69 -37.92 5.89 15.78
N ALA A 70 -37.42 6.76 16.68
CA ALA A 70 -38.20 7.87 17.20
C ALA A 70 -38.67 8.84 16.08
N LYS A 71 -37.87 8.99 15.01
CA LYS A 71 -38.24 9.77 13.82
C LYS A 71 -39.51 9.25 13.17
N ARG A 72 -39.66 7.92 13.06
CA ARG A 72 -40.84 7.28 12.45
C ARG A 72 -42.03 7.19 13.39
N LEU A 73 -41.80 7.14 14.70
CA LEU A 73 -42.85 7.17 15.70
C LEU A 73 -43.47 8.56 15.92
N LEU A 74 -42.72 9.64 15.70
CA LEU A 74 -43.17 10.99 16.03
C LEU A 74 -44.42 11.44 15.24
N PRO A 75 -44.56 11.22 13.92
CA PRO A 75 -45.80 11.54 13.21
C PRO A 75 -47.00 10.76 13.73
N ILE A 76 -46.80 9.49 14.12
CA ILE A 76 -47.86 8.63 14.66
C ILE A 76 -48.30 9.17 16.03
N ALA A 77 -47.36 9.53 16.89
CA ALA A 77 -47.68 10.11 18.20
C ALA A 77 -48.36 11.47 18.09
N ARG A 78 -47.99 12.31 17.10
CA ARG A 78 -48.65 13.60 16.85
C ARG A 78 -50.10 13.43 16.39
N ALA A 79 -50.36 12.45 15.52
CA ALA A 79 -51.72 12.10 15.11
C ALA A 79 -52.57 11.61 16.30
N ASP A 80 -51.91 11.06 17.33
CA ASP A 80 -52.52 10.60 18.58
C ASP A 80 -52.52 11.66 19.71
N GLY A 81 -52.33 12.95 19.35
CA GLY A 81 -52.44 14.07 20.29
C GLY A 81 -51.16 14.46 21.04
N TYR A 82 -49.97 14.00 20.62
CA TYR A 82 -48.71 14.45 21.22
C TYR A 82 -48.30 15.85 20.74
N GLU A 83 -48.38 16.84 21.64
CA GLU A 83 -48.01 18.24 21.36
C GLU A 83 -46.60 18.62 21.85
N GLY A 84 -45.87 17.69 22.45
CA GLY A 84 -44.56 17.95 23.03
C GLY A 84 -43.40 18.06 22.03
N SER A 85 -42.23 18.47 22.53
CA SER A 85 -41.03 18.62 21.69
C SER A 85 -40.49 17.27 21.17
N PRO A 86 -39.86 17.23 19.97
CA PRO A 86 -39.20 16.03 19.46
C PRO A 86 -38.08 15.49 20.37
N ARG A 87 -37.41 16.37 21.13
CA ARG A 87 -36.35 15.98 22.08
C ARG A 87 -36.92 15.14 23.23
N ASN A 88 -38.02 15.58 23.84
CA ASN A 88 -38.68 14.82 24.90
C ASN A 88 -39.23 13.48 24.39
N PHE A 89 -39.75 13.46 23.17
CA PHE A 89 -40.23 12.24 22.53
C PHE A 89 -39.12 11.20 22.29
N ARG A 90 -37.95 11.62 21.80
CA ARG A 90 -36.79 10.73 21.64
C ARG A 90 -36.37 10.09 22.97
N ARG A 91 -36.46 10.84 24.07
CA ARG A 91 -36.18 10.33 25.42
C ARG A 91 -37.19 9.27 25.85
N LEU A 92 -38.49 9.48 25.63
CA LEU A 92 -39.53 8.47 25.87
C LEU A 92 -39.26 7.20 25.04
N VAL A 93 -38.96 7.33 23.75
CA VAL A 93 -38.67 6.17 22.89
C VAL A 93 -37.42 5.42 23.37
N ALA A 94 -36.37 6.13 23.79
CA ALA A 94 -35.17 5.51 24.34
C ALA A 94 -35.46 4.77 25.66
N GLU A 95 -36.27 5.35 26.56
CA GLU A 95 -36.73 4.74 27.81
C GLU A 95 -37.52 3.45 27.53
N GLN A 96 -38.52 3.49 26.64
CA GLN A 96 -39.31 2.32 26.28
C GLN A 96 -38.49 1.24 25.58
N LYS A 97 -37.52 1.62 24.73
CA LYS A 97 -36.57 0.66 24.15
C LYS A 97 -35.63 0.06 25.19
N ALA A 98 -35.28 0.79 26.24
CA ALA A 98 -34.45 0.27 27.33
C ALA A 98 -35.25 -0.75 28.18
N LEU A 99 -36.50 -0.42 28.52
CA LEU A 99 -37.42 -1.34 29.20
C LEU A 99 -37.64 -2.62 28.38
N TRP A 100 -37.97 -2.48 27.09
CA TRP A 100 -38.13 -3.64 26.21
C TRP A 100 -36.86 -4.48 26.13
N ARG A 101 -35.67 -3.87 26.01
CA ARG A 101 -34.41 -4.63 26.02
C ARG A 101 -34.17 -5.33 27.35
N ARG A 102 -34.49 -4.71 28.49
CA ARG A 102 -34.36 -5.31 29.80
C ARG A 102 -35.33 -6.50 29.97
N ASP A 103 -36.55 -6.39 29.47
CA ASP A 103 -37.56 -7.44 29.67
C ASP A 103 -37.48 -8.54 28.58
N ASN A 104 -36.80 -8.26 27.45
CA ASN A 104 -36.61 -9.18 26.32
C ASN A 104 -35.14 -9.51 26.04
N HIS A 105 -34.23 -9.28 26.99
CA HIS A 105 -32.88 -9.82 26.89
C HIS A 105 -32.92 -11.33 27.18
N ARG A 106 -32.10 -12.09 26.44
CA ARG A 106 -31.71 -13.43 26.86
C ARG A 106 -30.40 -13.25 27.61
N GLY A 107 -30.36 -13.61 28.89
CA GLY A 107 -29.09 -13.74 29.62
C GLY A 107 -28.16 -14.65 28.84
N ARG A 108 -26.89 -14.26 28.69
CA ARG A 108 -25.88 -15.02 27.96
C ARG A 108 -24.86 -15.53 28.97
N ARG A 109 -24.44 -16.79 28.84
CA ARG A 109 -23.29 -17.31 29.57
C ARG A 109 -22.02 -16.93 28.80
N PRO A 110 -20.93 -16.54 29.47
CA PRO A 110 -19.64 -16.44 28.83
C PRO A 110 -19.25 -17.79 28.21
N ALA A 111 -18.70 -17.77 27.00
CA ALA A 111 -18.11 -18.97 26.41
C ALA A 111 -16.85 -19.35 27.18
N VAL A 112 -16.76 -20.62 27.60
CA VAL A 112 -15.56 -21.20 28.20
C VAL A 112 -14.86 -22.00 27.10
N TRP A 113 -13.63 -21.62 26.79
CA TRP A 113 -12.87 -22.19 25.68
C TRP A 113 -11.81 -23.14 26.22
N SER A 114 -11.74 -24.36 25.68
CA SER A 114 -10.66 -25.28 26.01
C SER A 114 -9.38 -24.85 25.27
N PRO A 115 -8.20 -24.98 25.89
CA PRO A 115 -6.93 -24.73 25.21
C PRO A 115 -6.80 -25.61 23.95
N GLY A 116 -6.33 -25.01 22.86
CA GLY A 116 -6.05 -25.69 21.59
C GLY A 116 -7.28 -26.03 20.76
N GLU A 117 -8.49 -25.73 21.26
CA GLU A 117 -9.72 -26.18 20.64
C GLU A 117 -10.12 -25.30 19.44
N TYR A 118 -10.09 -23.98 19.62
CA TYR A 118 -10.71 -23.04 18.67
C TYR A 118 -9.74 -21.93 18.25
N LEU A 119 -9.52 -21.83 16.94
CA LEU A 119 -9.13 -20.59 16.28
C LEU A 119 -10.37 -19.98 15.65
N VAL A 120 -10.66 -18.72 15.97
CA VAL A 120 -11.81 -18.00 15.42
C VAL A 120 -11.32 -16.99 14.41
N ILE A 121 -11.91 -16.99 13.21
CA ILE A 121 -11.48 -16.16 12.09
C ILE A 121 -12.61 -15.27 11.55
N ASP A 122 -12.26 -14.07 11.13
CA ASP A 122 -13.17 -13.15 10.43
C ASP A 122 -12.39 -12.16 9.57
N TRP A 123 -13.12 -11.46 8.71
CA TRP A 123 -12.61 -10.38 7.88
C TRP A 123 -13.24 -9.04 8.29
N ALA A 124 -12.45 -7.98 8.16
CA ALA A 124 -12.95 -6.62 8.20
C ALA A 124 -12.42 -5.81 7.02
N GLU A 125 -13.19 -4.83 6.57
CA GLU A 125 -12.75 -3.89 5.54
C GLU A 125 -12.07 -2.70 6.22
N ALA A 126 -10.77 -2.52 5.97
CA ALA A 126 -9.99 -1.43 6.55
C ALA A 126 -10.14 -0.13 5.73
N ALA A 127 -10.18 -0.28 4.40
CA ALA A 127 -10.45 0.79 3.44
C ALA A 127 -11.03 0.17 2.15
N PRO A 128 -11.60 0.95 1.22
CA PRO A 128 -12.11 0.42 -0.03
C PRO A 128 -11.04 -0.40 -0.79
N GLY A 129 -11.28 -1.70 -0.95
CA GLY A 129 -10.34 -2.61 -1.61
C GLY A 129 -9.15 -3.08 -0.76
N LEU A 130 -9.12 -2.76 0.53
CA LEU A 130 -8.12 -3.24 1.49
C LEU A 130 -8.84 -3.89 2.69
N PHE A 131 -8.59 -5.18 2.88
CA PHE A 131 -9.21 -5.98 3.92
C PHE A 131 -8.17 -6.41 4.95
N VAL A 132 -8.60 -6.58 6.20
CA VAL A 132 -7.80 -7.16 7.28
C VAL A 132 -8.41 -8.49 7.70
N PHE A 133 -7.66 -9.56 7.53
CA PHE A 133 -7.94 -10.88 8.07
C PHE A 133 -7.56 -10.90 9.54
N CYS A 134 -8.43 -11.41 10.39
CA CYS A 134 -8.21 -11.53 11.82
C CYS A 134 -8.41 -12.97 12.24
N ALA A 135 -7.46 -13.51 13.00
CA ALA A 135 -7.55 -14.82 13.61
C ALA A 135 -7.16 -14.73 15.10
N VAL A 136 -7.92 -15.38 15.97
CA VAL A 136 -7.68 -15.38 17.42
C VAL A 136 -7.85 -16.77 18.01
N LEU A 137 -6.84 -17.24 18.74
CA LEU A 137 -6.97 -18.45 19.56
C LEU A 137 -7.87 -18.14 20.75
N ALA A 138 -8.95 -18.91 20.89
CA ALA A 138 -10.00 -18.56 21.82
C ALA A 138 -9.56 -18.62 23.29
N PHE A 139 -8.65 -19.54 23.65
CA PHE A 139 -8.17 -19.70 25.03
C PHE A 139 -7.04 -18.71 25.41
N SER A 140 -5.95 -18.66 24.65
CA SER A 140 -4.82 -17.74 24.92
C SER A 140 -5.14 -16.29 24.59
N ARG A 141 -6.18 -16.03 23.79
CA ARG A 141 -6.43 -14.73 23.15
C ARG A 141 -5.25 -14.26 22.30
N TRP A 142 -4.40 -15.18 21.83
CA TRP A 142 -3.32 -14.87 20.90
C TRP A 142 -3.89 -14.48 19.54
N ARG A 143 -3.41 -13.38 18.97
CA ARG A 143 -4.01 -12.70 17.81
C ARG A 143 -3.06 -12.73 16.62
N PHE A 144 -3.63 -12.94 15.45
CA PHE A 144 -2.96 -12.78 14.16
C PHE A 144 -3.80 -11.89 13.27
N THR A 145 -3.14 -10.95 12.59
CA THR A 145 -3.76 -10.10 11.59
C THR A 145 -2.87 -9.97 10.37
N ALA A 146 -3.51 -9.89 9.20
CA ALA A 146 -2.83 -9.68 7.92
C ALA A 146 -3.74 -8.90 6.97
N PHE A 147 -3.15 -8.05 6.14
CA PHE A 147 -3.86 -7.31 5.12
C PHE A 147 -3.90 -8.07 3.79
N ALA A 148 -5.00 -7.94 3.06
CA ALA A 148 -5.16 -8.45 1.71
C ALA A 148 -5.98 -7.51 0.82
N ALA A 149 -5.77 -7.64 -0.50
CA ALA A 149 -6.52 -6.89 -1.52
C ALA A 149 -7.87 -7.55 -1.87
N ASP A 150 -8.09 -8.80 -1.48
CA ASP A 150 -9.35 -9.52 -1.69
C ASP A 150 -9.63 -10.55 -0.59
N GLN A 151 -10.88 -11.01 -0.52
CA GLN A 151 -11.34 -12.06 0.40
C GLN A 151 -11.61 -13.37 -0.35
N LYS A 152 -10.84 -13.68 -1.40
CA LYS A 152 -11.02 -14.92 -2.16
C LYS A 152 -10.67 -16.13 -1.30
N GLN A 153 -11.14 -17.29 -1.74
CA GLN A 153 -10.87 -18.56 -1.08
C GLN A 153 -9.36 -18.81 -0.94
N SER A 154 -8.58 -18.69 -2.01
CA SER A 154 -7.13 -18.90 -1.98
C SER A 154 -6.43 -18.00 -0.96
N THR A 155 -6.78 -16.71 -0.93
CA THR A 155 -6.25 -15.72 0.00
C THR A 155 -6.60 -16.08 1.44
N THR A 156 -7.86 -16.45 1.70
CA THR A 156 -8.32 -16.85 3.04
C THR A 156 -7.60 -18.11 3.53
N LEU A 157 -7.44 -19.12 2.67
CA LEU A 157 -6.73 -20.36 3.03
C LEU A 157 -5.24 -20.11 3.29
N ALA A 158 -4.59 -19.26 2.49
CA ALA A 158 -3.20 -18.88 2.69
C ALA A 158 -2.98 -18.22 4.06
N LEU A 159 -3.85 -17.24 4.41
CA LEU A 159 -3.76 -16.53 5.69
C LEU A 159 -4.08 -17.42 6.90
N ILE A 160 -4.96 -18.42 6.75
CA ILE A 160 -5.16 -19.45 7.80
C ILE A 160 -3.88 -20.27 7.98
N ALA A 161 -3.23 -20.69 6.89
CA ALA A 161 -1.98 -21.45 6.97
C ALA A 161 -0.84 -20.63 7.59
N GLU A 162 -0.77 -19.33 7.30
CA GLU A 162 0.17 -18.42 7.95
C GLU A 162 -0.12 -18.24 9.44
N ALA A 163 -1.40 -18.12 9.82
CA ALA A 163 -1.78 -18.07 11.22
C ALA A 163 -1.32 -19.35 11.94
N PHE A 164 -1.54 -20.54 11.36
CA PHE A 164 -1.04 -21.80 11.93
C PHE A 164 0.49 -21.82 12.06
N ALA A 165 1.21 -21.29 11.06
CA ALA A 165 2.67 -21.21 11.12
C ALA A 165 3.15 -20.25 12.22
N ALA A 166 2.48 -19.11 12.40
CA ALA A 166 2.81 -18.13 13.43
C ALA A 166 2.48 -18.64 14.84
N ILE A 167 1.36 -19.34 14.99
CA ILE A 167 0.98 -20.09 16.20
C ILE A 167 2.00 -21.21 16.46
N GLY A 168 2.50 -21.84 15.40
CA GLY A 168 3.42 -22.97 15.44
C GLY A 168 2.73 -24.30 15.79
N GLY A 169 1.49 -24.46 15.32
CA GLY A 169 0.64 -25.64 15.53
C GLY A 169 -0.73 -25.43 14.91
N VAL A 170 -1.53 -26.50 14.85
CA VAL A 170 -2.89 -26.49 14.28
C VAL A 170 -3.92 -26.73 15.40
N PRO A 171 -4.91 -25.84 15.59
CA PRO A 171 -6.00 -26.03 16.54
C PRO A 171 -6.96 -27.13 16.08
N ALA A 172 -7.72 -27.71 17.01
CA ALA A 172 -8.67 -28.77 16.68
C ALA A 172 -9.78 -28.29 15.72
N ARG A 173 -10.21 -27.03 15.85
CA ARG A 173 -11.28 -26.41 15.07
C ARG A 173 -10.94 -25.01 14.61
N VAL A 174 -11.39 -24.68 13.41
CA VAL A 174 -11.40 -23.31 12.89
C VAL A 174 -12.84 -22.86 12.77
N LEU A 175 -13.24 -21.90 13.60
CA LEU A 175 -14.56 -21.31 13.60
C LEU A 175 -14.57 -20.09 12.68
N ALA A 176 -15.33 -20.17 11.59
CA ALA A 176 -15.50 -19.10 10.63
C ALA A 176 -16.94 -18.57 10.62
N ASP A 177 -17.13 -17.31 10.22
CA ASP A 177 -18.46 -16.86 9.78
C ASP A 177 -18.85 -17.59 8.47
N ARG A 178 -20.13 -17.53 8.08
CA ARG A 178 -20.71 -18.17 6.89
C ARG A 178 -20.28 -17.51 5.57
N MET A 179 -19.00 -17.16 5.46
CA MET A 179 -18.37 -16.47 4.35
C MET A 179 -18.44 -17.29 3.06
N GLY A 180 -18.80 -16.62 1.96
CA GLY A 180 -19.02 -17.28 0.67
C GLY A 180 -17.78 -17.95 0.10
N CYS A 181 -16.57 -17.52 0.48
CA CYS A 181 -15.31 -18.10 0.03
C CYS A 181 -15.01 -19.47 0.64
N LEU A 182 -15.55 -19.80 1.81
CA LEU A 182 -15.34 -21.09 2.47
C LEU A 182 -16.58 -21.98 2.42
N LYS A 183 -17.78 -21.39 2.30
CA LYS A 183 -19.08 -22.07 2.29
C LYS A 183 -19.51 -22.47 0.88
N GLY A 184 -19.75 -23.77 0.66
CA GLY A 184 -20.34 -24.31 -0.56
C GLY A 184 -21.88 -24.36 -0.53
N GLY A 185 -22.49 -24.46 0.64
CA GLY A 185 -23.96 -24.52 0.77
C GLY A 185 -24.46 -24.52 2.22
N VAL A 186 -25.78 -24.60 2.40
CA VAL A 186 -26.42 -24.74 3.71
C VAL A 186 -27.57 -25.74 3.59
N VAL A 187 -27.59 -26.76 4.44
CA VAL A 187 -28.67 -27.76 4.53
C VAL A 187 -29.11 -27.86 5.98
N ALA A 188 -30.41 -27.71 6.26
CA ALA A 188 -30.96 -27.75 7.62
C ALA A 188 -30.22 -26.81 8.62
N ASN A 189 -29.80 -25.62 8.16
CA ASN A 189 -29.00 -24.64 8.90
C ASN A 189 -27.56 -25.09 9.27
N VAL A 190 -27.14 -26.26 8.79
CA VAL A 190 -25.75 -26.75 8.83
C VAL A 190 -25.02 -26.27 7.58
N VAL A 191 -23.85 -25.69 7.77
CA VAL A 191 -23.03 -25.15 6.67
C VAL A 191 -22.23 -26.29 6.05
N VAL A 192 -22.30 -26.39 4.72
CA VAL A 192 -21.49 -27.32 3.93
C VAL A 192 -20.25 -26.58 3.43
N PRO A 193 -19.03 -26.97 3.84
CA PRO A 193 -17.79 -26.38 3.34
C PRO A 193 -17.61 -26.61 1.84
N THR A 194 -16.85 -25.73 1.20
CA THR A 194 -16.37 -25.96 -0.17
C THR A 194 -15.38 -27.15 -0.23
N PRO A 195 -15.28 -27.87 -1.37
CA PRO A 195 -14.33 -28.98 -1.51
C PRO A 195 -12.87 -28.59 -1.22
N GLU A 196 -12.47 -27.38 -1.63
CA GLU A 196 -11.13 -26.86 -1.39
C GLU A 196 -10.85 -26.63 0.10
N TYR A 197 -11.83 -26.10 0.85
CA TYR A 197 -11.68 -25.94 2.29
C TYR A 197 -11.65 -27.28 3.02
N VAL A 198 -12.40 -28.29 2.55
CA VAL A 198 -12.30 -29.66 3.08
C VAL A 198 -10.91 -30.25 2.82
N ARG A 199 -10.36 -30.12 1.60
CA ARG A 199 -8.99 -30.56 1.30
C ARG A 199 -7.97 -29.88 2.21
N PHE A 200 -8.10 -28.57 2.40
CA PHE A 200 -7.23 -27.79 3.29
C PHE A 200 -7.34 -28.27 4.74
N ALA A 201 -8.56 -28.44 5.25
CA ALA A 201 -8.81 -28.93 6.60
C ALA A 201 -8.23 -30.33 6.85
N THR A 202 -8.39 -31.24 5.88
CA THR A 202 -7.79 -32.58 5.93
C THR A 202 -6.26 -32.54 5.90
N HIS A 203 -5.66 -31.65 5.10
CA HIS A 203 -4.19 -31.51 5.03
C HIS A 203 -3.56 -31.03 6.33
N TYR A 204 -4.19 -30.05 7.00
CA TYR A 204 -3.69 -29.50 8.26
C TYR A 204 -4.21 -30.25 9.50
N GLY A 205 -5.25 -31.08 9.36
CA GLY A 205 -5.76 -31.91 10.46
C GLY A 205 -6.72 -31.21 11.42
N PHE A 206 -7.46 -30.18 10.97
CA PHE A 206 -8.49 -29.52 11.79
C PHE A 206 -9.91 -29.77 11.27
N SER A 207 -10.91 -29.52 12.11
CA SER A 207 -12.34 -29.58 11.72
C SER A 207 -12.90 -28.18 11.45
N PRO A 208 -13.50 -27.91 10.27
CA PRO A 208 -14.22 -26.67 10.01
C PRO A 208 -15.44 -26.53 10.94
N ASP A 209 -15.61 -25.36 11.55
CA ASP A 209 -16.78 -25.01 12.36
C ASP A 209 -17.35 -23.66 11.91
N TRP A 210 -18.62 -23.40 12.19
CA TRP A 210 -19.34 -22.25 11.64
C TRP A 210 -20.23 -21.56 12.66
N CYS A 211 -20.16 -20.23 12.68
CA CYS A 211 -21.09 -19.43 13.47
C CYS A 211 -22.55 -19.71 13.02
N HIS A 212 -23.43 -19.93 13.99
CA HIS A 212 -24.87 -19.97 13.73
C HIS A 212 -25.39 -18.56 13.40
N ALA A 213 -26.43 -18.48 12.58
CA ALA A 213 -27.10 -17.22 12.31
C ALA A 213 -27.61 -16.60 13.63
N ALA A 214 -27.14 -15.39 13.94
CA ALA A 214 -27.41 -14.66 15.19
C ALA A 214 -26.85 -15.33 16.46
N ASP A 215 -25.65 -15.91 16.40
CA ASP A 215 -24.86 -16.34 17.56
C ASP A 215 -23.68 -15.39 17.88
N PRO A 216 -23.95 -14.26 18.55
CA PRO A 216 -22.92 -13.32 18.97
C PRO A 216 -22.02 -13.83 20.11
N GLN A 217 -22.30 -15.00 20.72
CA GLN A 217 -21.46 -15.51 21.81
C GLN A 217 -20.15 -16.11 21.29
N SER A 218 -20.24 -16.88 20.21
CA SER A 218 -19.09 -17.51 19.56
C SER A 218 -18.30 -16.53 18.69
N LYS A 219 -18.97 -15.51 18.12
CA LYS A 219 -18.37 -14.53 17.21
C LYS A 219 -17.74 -13.30 17.90
N GLY A 220 -18.14 -12.96 19.13
CA GLY A 220 -17.75 -11.69 19.75
C GLY A 220 -16.24 -11.47 19.93
N ILE A 221 -15.46 -12.55 20.08
CA ILE A 221 -14.01 -12.44 20.32
C ILE A 221 -13.26 -11.96 19.08
N VAL A 222 -13.65 -12.44 17.89
CA VAL A 222 -13.01 -12.05 16.64
C VAL A 222 -13.59 -10.73 16.11
N GLU A 223 -14.86 -10.42 16.37
CA GLU A 223 -15.43 -9.09 16.07
C GLU A 223 -14.72 -7.98 16.85
N ASN A 224 -14.40 -8.23 18.12
CA ASN A 224 -13.60 -7.31 18.93
C ASN A 224 -12.19 -7.15 18.36
N LEU A 225 -11.56 -8.25 17.91
CA LEU A 225 -10.25 -8.20 17.26
C LEU A 225 -10.29 -7.39 15.96
N CYS A 226 -11.28 -7.63 15.09
CA CYS A 226 -11.48 -6.89 13.86
C CYS A 226 -11.58 -5.38 14.12
N GLY A 227 -12.43 -4.98 15.07
CA GLY A 227 -12.58 -3.58 15.46
C GLY A 227 -11.28 -2.99 16.02
N TYR A 228 -10.54 -3.75 16.83
CA TYR A 228 -9.28 -3.31 17.41
C TYR A 228 -8.19 -3.14 16.35
N ALA A 229 -8.03 -4.12 15.45
CA ALA A 229 -7.11 -4.05 14.32
C ALA A 229 -7.45 -2.88 13.37
N GLN A 230 -8.74 -2.59 13.15
CA GLN A 230 -9.13 -1.41 12.38
C GLN A 230 -8.71 -0.13 13.09
N SER A 231 -9.03 0.02 14.38
CA SER A 231 -8.80 1.28 15.10
C SER A 231 -7.35 1.56 15.46
N ASP A 232 -6.58 0.52 15.79
CA ASP A 232 -5.26 0.62 16.41
C ASP A 232 -4.11 0.36 15.42
N LEU A 233 -4.38 -0.41 14.36
CA LEU A 233 -3.41 -0.71 13.32
C LEU A 233 -3.76 0.00 12.01
N ALA A 234 -4.95 -0.25 11.44
CA ALA A 234 -5.27 0.23 10.09
C ALA A 234 -5.47 1.75 10.03
N VAL A 235 -6.23 2.33 10.95
CA VAL A 235 -6.51 3.77 10.96
C VAL A 235 -5.22 4.61 11.10
N PRO A 236 -4.30 4.34 12.05
CA PRO A 236 -3.04 5.07 12.15
C PRO A 236 -2.19 4.93 10.88
N LEU A 237 -2.01 3.70 10.39
CA LEU A 237 -1.23 3.41 9.18
C LEU A 237 -1.73 4.19 7.96
N LEU A 238 -3.05 4.18 7.72
CA LEU A 238 -3.67 4.86 6.59
C LEU A 238 -3.69 6.38 6.78
N THR A 239 -3.79 6.86 8.03
CA THR A 239 -3.73 8.30 8.33
C THR A 239 -2.35 8.85 8.04
N GLU A 240 -1.28 8.15 8.45
CA GLU A 240 0.09 8.54 8.16
C GLU A 240 0.39 8.54 6.66
N ALA A 241 -0.09 7.52 5.94
CA ALA A 241 -0.03 7.45 4.47
C ALA A 241 -0.69 8.68 3.82
N ALA A 242 -1.88 9.05 4.28
CA ALA A 242 -2.62 10.20 3.77
C ALA A 242 -1.91 11.53 4.09
N MET A 243 -1.32 11.67 5.28
CA MET A 243 -0.58 12.88 5.68
C MET A 243 0.73 13.06 4.90
N THR A 244 1.43 11.97 4.62
CA THR A 244 2.71 11.99 3.88
C THR A 244 2.52 12.01 2.37
N GLY A 245 1.30 11.73 1.88
CA GLY A 245 1.00 11.60 0.47
C GLY A 245 1.62 10.35 -0.18
N ARG A 246 2.13 9.41 0.61
CA ARG A 246 2.75 8.17 0.13
C ARG A 246 1.77 7.01 0.31
N PRO A 247 1.35 6.32 -0.77
CA PRO A 247 0.51 5.13 -0.62
C PRO A 247 1.31 4.03 0.11
N VAL A 248 0.63 3.31 0.99
CA VAL A 248 1.21 2.15 1.69
C VAL A 248 1.03 0.92 0.81
N SER A 249 2.13 0.22 0.52
CA SER A 249 2.03 -1.03 -0.23
C SER A 249 1.48 -2.15 0.66
N LEU A 250 0.91 -3.20 0.04
CA LEU A 250 0.37 -4.34 0.80
C LEU A 250 1.45 -5.03 1.65
N ARG A 251 2.71 -5.01 1.18
CA ARG A 251 3.86 -5.51 1.92
C ARG A 251 4.13 -4.68 3.17
N GLU A 252 4.17 -3.36 3.04
CA GLU A 252 4.37 -2.45 4.17
C GLU A 252 3.25 -2.60 5.21
N ALA A 253 2.01 -2.72 4.75
CA ALA A 253 0.86 -2.97 5.63
C ALA A 253 1.00 -4.29 6.41
N ASN A 254 1.44 -5.36 5.75
CA ASN A 254 1.67 -6.65 6.40
C ASN A 254 2.89 -6.67 7.31
N ALA A 255 3.93 -5.88 7.02
CA ALA A 255 5.05 -5.68 7.94
C ALA A 255 4.59 -4.97 9.22
N ALA A 256 3.77 -3.92 9.09
CA ALA A 256 3.15 -3.25 10.23
C ALA A 256 2.24 -4.19 11.03
N ALA A 257 1.44 -5.03 10.35
CA ALA A 257 0.58 -6.02 11.01
C ALA A 257 1.37 -7.04 11.84
N LYS A 258 2.52 -7.51 11.34
CA LYS A 258 3.42 -8.42 12.09
C LYS A 258 3.96 -7.75 13.35
N THR A 259 4.45 -6.51 13.25
CA THR A 259 4.93 -5.74 14.40
C THR A 259 3.81 -5.53 15.43
N TRP A 260 2.63 -5.14 14.95
CA TRP A 260 1.47 -4.94 15.81
C TRP A 260 1.03 -6.22 16.51
N CYS A 261 1.01 -7.37 15.81
CA CYS A 261 0.72 -8.67 16.44
C CYS A 261 1.71 -9.00 17.57
N ALA A 262 3.00 -8.78 17.36
CA ALA A 262 4.02 -9.01 18.38
C ALA A 262 3.82 -8.07 19.60
N GLU A 263 3.46 -6.81 19.36
CA GLU A 263 3.14 -5.87 20.44
C GLU A 263 1.91 -6.32 21.24
N VAL A 264 0.76 -6.52 20.59
CA VAL A 264 -0.50 -6.78 21.32
C VAL A 264 -0.52 -8.15 22.01
N ASN A 265 0.28 -9.12 21.53
CA ASN A 265 0.38 -10.44 22.15
C ASN A 265 1.40 -10.51 23.29
N SER A 266 2.32 -9.54 23.39
CA SER A 266 3.30 -9.43 24.48
C SER A 266 2.81 -8.60 25.68
N VAL A 267 1.64 -7.97 25.57
CA VAL A 267 1.03 -7.13 26.61
C VAL A 267 -0.08 -7.88 27.36
N LEU A 268 -0.29 -7.51 28.63
CA LEU A 268 -1.36 -8.04 29.48
C LEU A 268 -2.74 -7.84 28.84
N HIS A 269 -3.44 -8.94 28.56
CA HIS A 269 -4.80 -8.90 28.06
C HIS A 269 -5.81 -8.75 29.21
N SER A 270 -6.67 -7.73 29.14
CA SER A 270 -7.62 -7.37 30.21
C SER A 270 -8.63 -8.46 30.58
N GLU A 271 -9.22 -9.15 29.60
CA GLU A 271 -10.24 -10.19 29.86
C GLU A 271 -9.67 -11.47 30.49
N ILE A 272 -8.49 -11.91 30.06
CA ILE A 272 -7.86 -13.14 30.57
C ILE A 272 -6.85 -12.89 31.71
N CYS A 273 -6.55 -11.62 32.00
CA CYS A 273 -5.55 -11.18 32.99
C CYS A 273 -4.20 -11.92 32.85
N ALA A 274 -3.77 -12.14 31.60
CA ALA A 274 -2.52 -12.82 31.27
C ALA A 274 -1.96 -12.30 29.95
N ILE A 275 -0.68 -12.53 29.70
CA ILE A 275 -0.03 -12.17 28.43
C ILE A 275 -0.34 -13.29 27.41
N PRO A 276 -0.92 -12.97 26.24
CA PRO A 276 -1.25 -13.98 25.23
C PRO A 276 -0.07 -14.85 24.78
N ASP A 277 1.12 -14.28 24.59
CA ASP A 277 2.32 -15.04 24.22
C ASP A 277 2.71 -16.07 25.30
N GLU A 278 2.64 -15.71 26.58
CA GLU A 278 2.90 -16.65 27.69
C GLU A 278 1.89 -17.80 27.71
N ARG A 279 0.61 -17.49 27.46
CA ARG A 279 -0.43 -18.54 27.35
C ARG A 279 -0.26 -19.40 26.11
N LEU A 280 0.17 -18.82 25.00
CA LEU A 280 0.41 -19.55 23.76
C LEU A 280 1.46 -20.63 23.95
N VAL A 281 2.51 -20.39 24.75
CA VAL A 281 3.53 -21.42 25.05
C VAL A 281 2.89 -22.69 25.61
N ILE A 282 1.95 -22.55 26.55
CA ILE A 282 1.22 -23.66 27.16
C ILE A 282 0.23 -24.27 26.15
N GLU A 283 -0.50 -23.43 25.42
CA GLU A 283 -1.50 -23.88 24.46
C GLU A 283 -0.89 -24.68 23.29
N ARG A 284 0.32 -24.33 22.85
CA ARG A 284 1.04 -25.01 21.76
C ARG A 284 1.31 -26.49 22.05
N GLU A 285 1.46 -26.87 23.31
CA GLU A 285 1.63 -28.28 23.70
C GLU A 285 0.39 -29.14 23.41
N LEU A 286 -0.77 -28.50 23.20
CA LEU A 286 -2.06 -29.14 22.95
C LEU A 286 -2.50 -29.02 21.49
N LEU A 287 -1.72 -28.34 20.64
CA LEU A 287 -1.99 -28.21 19.21
C LEU A 287 -1.45 -29.41 18.43
N ALA A 288 -2.11 -29.74 17.32
CA ALA A 288 -1.56 -30.69 16.37
C ALA A 288 -0.31 -30.11 15.67
N PRO A 289 0.67 -30.94 15.29
CA PRO A 289 1.86 -30.46 14.59
C PRO A 289 1.49 -29.95 13.19
N LEU A 290 2.26 -28.99 12.70
CA LEU A 290 2.16 -28.56 11.31
C LEU A 290 2.59 -29.69 10.36
N PRO A 291 1.95 -29.83 9.17
CA PRO A 291 2.39 -30.78 8.16
C PRO A 291 3.79 -30.44 7.65
N SER A 292 4.57 -31.46 7.29
CA SER A 292 5.96 -31.30 6.81
C SER A 292 6.05 -30.54 5.49
N LEU A 293 5.04 -30.66 4.64
CA LEU A 293 4.90 -29.89 3.40
C LEU A 293 3.67 -28.98 3.51
N ARG A 294 3.85 -27.71 3.14
CA ARG A 294 2.72 -26.79 3.00
C ARG A 294 1.86 -27.24 1.82
N LEU A 295 0.55 -27.12 1.99
CA LEU A 295 -0.38 -27.31 0.88
C LEU A 295 -0.15 -26.20 -0.16
N GLU A 296 -0.14 -26.57 -1.43
CA GLU A 296 -0.18 -25.59 -2.52
C GLU A 296 -1.59 -24.98 -2.57
N ILE A 297 -1.68 -23.66 -2.35
CA ILE A 297 -2.93 -22.91 -2.27
C ILE A 297 -2.98 -21.91 -3.43
N GLY A 298 -4.07 -21.90 -4.18
CA GLY A 298 -4.28 -20.95 -5.26
C GLY A 298 -3.77 -21.43 -6.62
N ALA A 299 -3.36 -20.48 -7.47
CA ALA A 299 -2.91 -20.79 -8.81
C ALA A 299 -1.54 -21.48 -8.78
N PRO A 300 -1.33 -22.53 -9.60
CA PRO A 300 -0.08 -23.26 -9.57
C PRO A 300 1.08 -22.37 -9.97
N ALA A 301 2.25 -22.68 -9.43
CA ALA A 301 3.45 -21.94 -9.73
C ALA A 301 3.74 -21.95 -11.25
N VAL A 302 4.07 -20.79 -11.80
CA VAL A 302 4.24 -20.62 -13.25
C VAL A 302 5.71 -20.75 -13.60
N ILE A 303 6.06 -21.78 -14.36
CA ILE A 303 7.45 -21.96 -14.81
C ILE A 303 7.75 -21.04 -16.00
N ARG A 304 8.88 -20.33 -15.93
CA ARG A 304 9.41 -19.49 -16.99
C ARG A 304 10.90 -19.70 -17.17
N THR A 305 11.37 -19.62 -18.41
CA THR A 305 12.79 -19.56 -18.71
C THR A 305 13.26 -18.12 -18.66
N VAL A 306 14.39 -17.87 -18.00
CA VAL A 306 15.00 -16.54 -17.91
C VAL A 306 15.57 -16.13 -19.27
N ASP A 307 15.20 -14.95 -19.75
CA ASP A 307 15.65 -14.42 -21.03
C ASP A 307 17.06 -13.82 -20.97
N ARG A 308 17.62 -13.42 -22.14
CA ARG A 308 18.96 -12.82 -22.23
C ARG A 308 19.07 -11.44 -21.57
N LEU A 309 17.96 -10.82 -21.17
CA LEU A 309 17.94 -9.58 -20.41
C LEU A 309 17.94 -9.85 -18.90
N SER A 310 18.19 -11.10 -18.49
CA SER A 310 18.08 -11.57 -17.11
C SER A 310 16.71 -11.29 -16.53
N CYS A 311 15.65 -11.57 -17.29
CA CYS A 311 14.29 -11.29 -16.88
C CYS A 311 13.34 -12.46 -17.13
N VAL A 312 12.24 -12.46 -16.39
CA VAL A 312 11.06 -13.31 -16.62
C VAL A 312 9.82 -12.46 -16.88
N ARG A 313 8.81 -13.06 -17.52
CA ARG A 313 7.53 -12.41 -17.82
C ARG A 313 6.38 -13.05 -17.07
N TYR A 314 5.60 -12.21 -16.40
CA TYR A 314 4.38 -12.57 -15.69
C TYR A 314 3.36 -11.43 -15.81
N GLY A 315 2.08 -11.74 -16.03
CA GLY A 315 1.02 -10.73 -16.14
C GLY A 315 1.29 -9.65 -17.21
N SER A 316 1.97 -9.99 -18.31
CA SER A 316 2.43 -9.05 -19.35
C SER A 316 3.45 -7.99 -18.90
N ALA A 317 3.94 -8.06 -17.66
CA ALA A 317 5.05 -7.28 -17.13
C ALA A 317 6.37 -8.07 -17.16
N ARG A 318 7.49 -7.36 -16.94
CA ARG A 318 8.85 -7.93 -16.88
C ARG A 318 9.44 -7.78 -15.48
N TYR A 319 10.11 -8.82 -15.01
CA TYR A 319 10.75 -8.85 -13.68
C TYR A 319 12.18 -9.35 -13.84
N SER A 320 13.16 -8.59 -13.35
CA SER A 320 14.57 -8.99 -13.39
C SER A 320 14.86 -10.16 -12.45
N VAL A 321 15.90 -10.93 -12.74
CA VAL A 321 16.46 -11.97 -11.86
C VAL A 321 17.99 -11.92 -11.95
N PRO A 322 18.75 -12.49 -11.00
CA PRO A 322 20.21 -12.51 -11.08
C PRO A 322 20.75 -13.09 -12.40
N THR A 323 21.76 -12.44 -13.00
CA THR A 323 22.38 -12.80 -14.31
C THR A 323 22.82 -14.26 -14.40
N ARG A 324 23.23 -14.87 -13.28
CA ARG A 324 23.59 -16.29 -13.20
C ARG A 324 22.48 -17.25 -13.64
N LEU A 325 21.22 -16.79 -13.68
CA LEU A 325 20.05 -17.60 -14.00
C LEU A 325 19.64 -17.52 -15.48
N ILE A 326 20.34 -16.75 -16.32
CA ILE A 326 20.00 -16.64 -17.75
C ILE A 326 19.97 -18.02 -18.41
N GLY A 327 18.84 -18.37 -19.04
CA GLY A 327 18.61 -19.68 -19.67
C GLY A 327 18.04 -20.75 -18.74
N GLU A 328 18.06 -20.54 -17.43
CA GLU A 328 17.50 -21.48 -16.45
C GLU A 328 15.97 -21.38 -16.36
N LYS A 329 15.34 -22.46 -15.89
CA LYS A 329 13.91 -22.48 -15.56
C LYS A 329 13.72 -22.07 -14.11
N VAL A 330 12.87 -21.07 -13.90
CA VAL A 330 12.47 -20.60 -12.58
C VAL A 330 10.97 -20.74 -12.40
N SER A 331 10.54 -20.93 -11.17
CA SER A 331 9.15 -20.98 -10.75
C SER A 331 8.72 -19.59 -10.29
N ILE A 332 7.53 -19.15 -10.69
CA ILE A 332 6.97 -17.86 -10.29
C ILE A 332 5.74 -18.11 -9.43
N VAL A 333 5.74 -17.53 -8.24
CA VAL A 333 4.62 -17.56 -7.29
C VAL A 333 4.25 -16.11 -6.96
N VAL A 334 2.96 -15.85 -6.81
CA VAL A 334 2.48 -14.57 -6.28
C VAL A 334 2.07 -14.77 -4.83
N ASP A 335 2.67 -14.00 -3.94
CA ASP A 335 2.43 -14.03 -2.51
C ASP A 335 2.23 -12.60 -1.99
N HIS A 336 1.12 -12.31 -1.31
CA HIS A 336 0.80 -10.98 -0.75
C HIS A 336 0.98 -9.79 -1.71
N GLY A 337 0.73 -9.96 -3.01
CA GLY A 337 0.92 -8.91 -4.02
C GLY A 337 2.38 -8.72 -4.46
N ALA A 338 3.30 -9.53 -3.95
CA ALA A 338 4.66 -9.66 -4.44
C ALA A 338 4.77 -10.85 -5.39
N LEU A 339 5.62 -10.68 -6.40
CA LEU A 339 6.06 -11.75 -7.29
C LEU A 339 7.37 -12.33 -6.73
N LEU A 340 7.32 -13.60 -6.35
CA LEU A 340 8.47 -14.37 -5.90
C LEU A 340 8.96 -15.24 -7.06
N VAL A 341 10.24 -15.14 -7.37
CA VAL A 341 10.93 -16.01 -8.31
C VAL A 341 11.74 -17.02 -7.52
N LEU A 342 11.49 -18.30 -7.76
CA LEU A 342 12.17 -19.41 -7.09
C LEU A 342 12.96 -20.23 -8.09
N GLU A 343 14.14 -20.68 -7.70
CA GLU A 343 14.93 -21.62 -8.48
C GLU A 343 14.23 -22.99 -8.48
N ALA A 344 13.92 -23.53 -9.67
CA ALA A 344 13.01 -24.68 -9.79
C ALA A 344 13.55 -25.97 -9.14
N ALA A 345 14.88 -26.11 -9.04
CA ALA A 345 15.51 -27.28 -8.46
C ALA A 345 15.55 -27.26 -6.92
N THR A 346 15.71 -26.08 -6.32
CA THR A 346 15.98 -25.91 -4.89
C THR A 346 14.81 -25.30 -4.11
N GLY A 347 13.89 -24.61 -4.80
CA GLY A 347 12.82 -23.84 -4.18
C GLY A 347 13.31 -22.58 -3.47
N VAL A 348 14.57 -22.18 -3.65
CA VAL A 348 15.13 -20.96 -3.03
C VAL A 348 14.61 -19.73 -3.77
N ILE A 349 14.17 -18.72 -3.02
CA ILE A 349 13.78 -17.42 -3.57
C ILE A 349 15.04 -16.71 -4.08
N VAL A 350 15.06 -16.42 -5.38
CA VAL A 350 16.19 -15.78 -6.08
C VAL A 350 15.92 -14.33 -6.46
N ALA A 351 14.66 -13.94 -6.54
CA ALA A 351 14.24 -12.56 -6.72
C ALA A 351 12.85 -12.34 -6.14
N GLU A 352 12.60 -11.14 -5.64
CA GLU A 352 11.31 -10.72 -5.12
C GLU A 352 10.98 -9.32 -5.66
N HIS A 353 9.76 -9.15 -6.17
CA HIS A 353 9.30 -7.91 -6.80
C HIS A 353 7.90 -7.54 -6.31
N GLU A 354 7.57 -6.25 -6.30
CA GLU A 354 6.15 -5.85 -6.26
C GLU A 354 5.54 -6.07 -7.65
N LEU A 355 4.27 -6.48 -7.71
CA LEU A 355 3.56 -6.60 -8.99
C LEU A 355 3.39 -5.23 -9.64
N VAL A 356 3.78 -5.13 -10.91
CA VAL A 356 3.65 -3.92 -11.74
C VAL A 356 2.60 -4.10 -12.83
N ALA A 357 2.16 -3.00 -13.45
CA ALA A 357 1.10 -3.05 -14.43
C ALA A 357 1.53 -3.76 -15.74
N PRO A 358 0.58 -4.29 -16.53
CA PRO A 358 0.88 -4.86 -17.85
C PRO A 358 1.69 -3.90 -18.73
N GLY A 359 2.82 -4.37 -19.27
CA GLY A 359 3.73 -3.58 -20.10
C GLY A 359 4.88 -2.90 -19.35
N GLU A 360 4.83 -2.84 -18.01
CA GLU A 360 5.90 -2.28 -17.18
C GLU A 360 7.02 -3.28 -16.88
N ALA A 361 8.10 -2.78 -16.29
CA ALA A 361 9.23 -3.59 -15.85
C ALA A 361 9.64 -3.24 -14.41
N SER A 362 9.79 -4.25 -13.56
CA SER A 362 10.39 -4.14 -12.23
C SER A 362 11.81 -4.69 -12.30
N ILE A 363 12.80 -3.79 -12.24
CA ILE A 363 14.21 -4.10 -12.43
C ILE A 363 14.97 -3.75 -11.15
N LEU A 364 15.71 -4.72 -10.62
CA LEU A 364 16.64 -4.52 -9.50
C LEU A 364 18.07 -4.51 -10.04
N ASP A 365 18.77 -3.39 -9.85
CA ASP A 365 20.15 -3.23 -10.34
C ASP A 365 21.10 -4.27 -9.75
N ALA A 366 20.85 -4.72 -8.51
CA ALA A 366 21.61 -5.77 -7.83
C ALA A 366 21.59 -7.13 -8.55
N HIS A 367 20.70 -7.33 -9.52
CA HIS A 367 20.67 -8.54 -10.34
C HIS A 367 21.71 -8.55 -11.46
N TYR A 368 22.38 -7.43 -11.74
CA TYR A 368 23.29 -7.26 -12.87
C TYR A 368 24.71 -6.96 -12.39
N ASP A 369 25.70 -7.44 -13.13
CA ASP A 369 27.14 -7.27 -12.82
C ASP A 369 27.69 -5.87 -13.20
N GLY A 370 26.81 -4.86 -13.28
CA GLY A 370 27.18 -3.49 -13.62
C GLY A 370 26.08 -2.70 -14.31
N PRO A 371 26.29 -1.38 -14.51
CA PRO A 371 25.32 -0.51 -15.18
C PRO A 371 25.15 -0.92 -16.65
N ARG A 372 23.95 -0.69 -17.18
CA ARG A 372 23.66 -0.94 -18.59
C ARG A 372 24.65 -0.17 -19.49
N PRO A 373 25.43 -0.86 -20.34
CA PRO A 373 26.36 -0.18 -21.23
C PRO A 373 25.58 0.68 -22.24
N ALA A 374 26.08 1.89 -22.48
CA ALA A 374 25.55 2.74 -23.54
C ALA A 374 25.71 2.03 -24.90
N PRO A 375 24.72 2.15 -25.81
CA PRO A 375 24.83 1.53 -27.12
C PRO A 375 26.02 2.12 -27.88
N ASN A 376 27.03 1.30 -28.16
CA ASN A 376 28.15 1.70 -29.00
C ASN A 376 27.70 1.79 -30.46
N ARG A 377 27.52 3.03 -30.93
CA ARG A 377 27.17 3.40 -32.32
C ARG A 377 28.40 3.80 -33.16
N GLY A 378 29.61 3.53 -32.68
CA GLY A 378 30.84 3.79 -33.43
C GLY A 378 30.98 2.90 -34.67
N PRO A 379 31.90 3.26 -35.60
CA PRO A 379 32.20 2.42 -36.77
C PRO A 379 32.68 1.03 -36.34
N ARG A 380 32.21 -0.01 -37.03
CA ARG A 380 32.62 -1.40 -36.82
C ARG A 380 33.25 -1.94 -38.12
N PRO A 381 34.57 -1.76 -38.32
CA PRO A 381 35.23 -2.13 -39.56
C PRO A 381 35.23 -3.65 -39.74
N LYS A 382 34.89 -4.11 -40.94
CA LYS A 382 34.87 -5.53 -41.35
C LYS A 382 35.87 -5.81 -42.46
N THR A 383 36.02 -4.91 -43.42
CA THR A 383 36.95 -5.06 -44.55
C THR A 383 38.35 -4.57 -44.19
N THR A 384 39.37 -5.02 -44.92
CA THR A 384 40.75 -4.56 -44.73
C THR A 384 40.87 -3.04 -44.87
N ALA A 385 40.21 -2.45 -45.87
CA ALA A 385 40.20 -1.01 -46.08
C ALA A 385 39.54 -0.26 -44.92
N GLU A 386 38.42 -0.75 -44.40
CA GLU A 386 37.77 -0.16 -43.22
C GLU A 386 38.65 -0.24 -41.97
N GLN A 387 39.35 -1.36 -41.77
CA GLN A 387 40.26 -1.54 -40.63
C GLN A 387 41.46 -0.59 -40.73
N GLN A 388 42.08 -0.53 -41.90
CA GLN A 388 43.19 0.40 -42.18
C GLN A 388 42.76 1.85 -41.99
N PHE A 389 41.59 2.24 -42.50
CA PHE A 389 41.10 3.60 -42.37
C PHE A 389 40.72 3.95 -40.93
N CYS A 390 40.08 3.04 -40.19
CA CYS A 390 39.79 3.26 -38.76
C CYS A 390 41.05 3.30 -37.89
N ALA A 391 42.14 2.66 -38.32
CA ALA A 391 43.43 2.67 -37.62
C ALA A 391 44.13 4.03 -37.67
N LEU A 392 43.79 4.89 -38.64
CA LEU A 392 44.28 6.29 -38.74
C LEU A 392 43.84 7.17 -37.55
N GLY A 393 42.89 6.71 -36.73
CA GLY A 393 42.50 7.35 -35.47
C GLY A 393 41.11 7.99 -35.47
N GLN A 394 40.85 8.82 -34.46
CA GLN A 394 39.52 9.39 -34.18
C GLN A 394 38.99 10.27 -35.31
N ASP A 395 39.85 11.05 -35.97
CA ASP A 395 39.47 11.94 -37.07
C ASP A 395 38.93 11.15 -38.29
N ALA A 396 39.54 10.00 -38.59
CA ALA A 396 39.08 9.11 -39.65
C ALA A 396 37.75 8.43 -39.31
N GLN A 397 37.57 7.99 -38.05
CA GLN A 397 36.30 7.45 -37.59
C GLN A 397 35.18 8.50 -37.62
N ALA A 398 35.48 9.75 -37.24
CA ALA A 398 34.54 10.87 -37.33
C ALA A 398 34.17 11.19 -38.79
N PHE A 399 35.13 11.12 -39.71
CA PHE A 399 34.87 11.27 -41.14
C PHE A 399 33.93 10.18 -41.66
N LEU A 400 34.17 8.91 -41.30
CA LEU A 400 33.28 7.78 -41.66
C LEU A 400 31.84 8.00 -41.18
N VAL A 401 31.67 8.37 -39.90
CA VAL A 401 30.34 8.61 -39.33
C VAL A 401 29.65 9.80 -40.01
N GLY A 402 30.38 10.88 -40.27
CA GLY A 402 29.87 12.06 -40.97
C GLY A 402 29.49 11.77 -42.42
N ALA A 403 30.33 11.02 -43.15
CA ALA A 403 30.07 10.59 -44.52
C ALA A 403 28.81 9.71 -44.63
N ALA A 404 28.65 8.77 -43.70
CA ALA A 404 27.45 7.96 -43.62
C ALA A 404 26.20 8.80 -43.28
N ALA A 405 26.33 9.77 -42.36
CA ALA A 405 25.23 10.63 -41.94
C ALA A 405 24.70 11.53 -43.07
N ILE A 406 25.54 11.95 -44.02
CA ILE A 406 25.12 12.71 -45.21
C ILE A 406 24.65 11.82 -46.37
N GLY A 407 24.64 10.50 -46.19
CA GLY A 407 24.20 9.55 -47.23
C GLY A 407 25.20 9.33 -48.37
N ASN A 408 26.51 9.39 -48.11
CA ASN A 408 27.51 9.07 -49.14
C ASN A 408 27.51 7.55 -49.44
N THR A 409 26.71 7.14 -50.43
CA THR A 409 26.59 5.74 -50.86
C THR A 409 27.85 5.18 -51.52
N ARG A 410 28.83 6.03 -51.88
CA ARG A 410 30.10 5.63 -52.49
C ARG A 410 31.23 5.51 -51.47
N LEU A 411 30.94 5.69 -50.18
CA LEU A 411 31.95 5.72 -49.11
C LEU A 411 32.90 4.52 -49.15
N SER A 412 32.39 3.30 -49.38
CA SER A 412 33.23 2.11 -49.47
C SER A 412 34.26 2.16 -50.62
N GLN A 413 33.90 2.72 -51.78
CA GLN A 413 34.84 2.91 -52.90
C GLN A 413 35.79 4.08 -52.65
N GLU A 414 35.32 5.09 -51.93
CA GLU A 414 36.12 6.26 -51.56
C GLU A 414 37.18 5.96 -50.49
N LEU A 415 36.99 4.91 -49.67
CA LEU A 415 37.98 4.49 -48.68
C LEU A 415 39.32 4.11 -49.31
N ASP A 416 39.30 3.34 -50.40
CA ASP A 416 40.54 2.97 -51.11
C ASP A 416 41.24 4.20 -51.69
N ILE A 417 40.47 5.17 -52.18
CA ILE A 417 40.99 6.46 -52.67
C ILE A 417 41.62 7.25 -51.53
N LEU A 418 40.98 7.30 -50.37
CA LEU A 418 41.48 8.00 -49.19
C LEU A 418 42.75 7.36 -48.63
N LEU A 419 42.82 6.04 -48.58
CA LEU A 419 44.02 5.30 -48.17
C LEU A 419 45.17 5.52 -49.17
N ALA A 420 44.88 5.51 -50.47
CA ALA A 420 45.87 5.84 -51.50
C ALA A 420 46.39 7.29 -51.38
N LEU A 421 45.53 8.25 -50.99
CA LEU A 421 45.96 9.61 -50.69
C LEU A 421 46.89 9.65 -49.47
N GLY A 422 46.63 8.85 -48.44
CA GLY A 422 47.54 8.70 -47.29
C GLY A 422 48.90 8.14 -47.68
N ALA A 423 48.93 7.12 -48.54
CA ALA A 423 50.17 6.57 -49.07
C ALA A 423 50.98 7.60 -49.90
N ALA A 424 50.31 8.51 -50.61
CA ALA A 424 50.94 9.52 -51.44
C ALA A 424 51.43 10.77 -50.68
N HIS A 425 50.67 11.22 -49.67
CA HIS A 425 50.93 12.48 -48.95
C HIS A 425 51.49 12.28 -47.53
N GLY A 426 51.52 11.04 -47.04
CA GLY A 426 51.86 10.70 -45.67
C GLY A 426 50.64 10.67 -44.75
N GLU A 427 50.71 9.79 -43.73
CA GLU A 427 49.61 9.54 -42.80
C GLU A 427 49.21 10.78 -42.00
N ALA A 428 50.19 11.54 -41.49
CA ALA A 428 49.94 12.75 -40.72
C ALA A 428 49.17 13.81 -41.52
N ALA A 429 49.55 14.01 -42.80
CA ALA A 429 48.88 14.95 -43.69
C ALA A 429 47.43 14.52 -43.99
N LEU A 430 47.20 13.22 -44.19
CA LEU A 430 45.86 12.69 -44.37
C LEU A 430 44.99 12.90 -43.11
N THR A 431 45.52 12.60 -41.93
CA THR A 431 44.76 12.75 -40.67
C THR A 431 44.37 14.22 -40.42
N ASP A 432 45.27 15.17 -40.67
CA ASP A 432 44.96 16.61 -40.59
C ASP A 432 43.92 17.03 -41.64
N ALA A 433 44.02 16.48 -42.86
CA ALA A 433 43.03 16.74 -43.90
C ALA A 433 41.64 16.18 -43.54
N LEU A 434 41.59 14.99 -42.93
CA LEU A 434 40.36 14.38 -42.42
C LEU A 434 39.75 15.19 -41.28
N ARG A 435 40.56 15.64 -40.32
CA ARG A 435 40.12 16.55 -39.25
C ARG A 435 39.48 17.80 -39.82
N ARG A 436 40.13 18.41 -40.80
CA ARG A 436 39.62 19.60 -41.48
C ARG A 436 38.33 19.29 -42.24
N ALA A 437 38.29 18.21 -42.99
CA ALA A 437 37.09 17.74 -43.69
C ALA A 437 35.89 17.56 -42.74
N VAL A 438 36.11 16.93 -41.59
CA VAL A 438 35.10 16.78 -40.52
C VAL A 438 34.64 18.13 -40.01
N ALA A 439 35.56 19.03 -39.68
CA ALA A 439 35.24 20.38 -39.19
C ALA A 439 34.38 21.19 -40.17
N PHE A 440 34.64 21.06 -41.47
CA PHE A 440 33.89 21.74 -42.53
C PHE A 440 32.72 20.92 -43.10
N LYS A 441 32.41 19.76 -42.51
CA LYS A 441 31.36 18.83 -42.96
C LYS A 441 31.48 18.43 -44.44
N ARG A 442 32.72 18.24 -44.90
CA ARG A 442 33.08 17.82 -46.26
C ARG A 442 33.50 16.35 -46.23
N PHE A 443 32.66 15.48 -46.76
CA PHE A 443 32.79 14.03 -46.53
C PHE A 443 32.96 13.20 -47.80
N ARG A 444 33.56 13.78 -48.86
CA ARG A 444 33.95 13.05 -50.07
C ARG A 444 35.46 12.95 -50.19
N ALA A 445 35.96 11.88 -50.80
CA ALA A 445 37.39 11.73 -51.11
C ALA A 445 37.95 12.90 -51.95
N ALA A 446 37.13 13.46 -52.84
CA ALA A 446 37.49 14.65 -53.63
C ALA A 446 37.70 15.91 -52.76
N ASP A 447 36.94 16.06 -51.67
CA ASP A 447 37.11 17.18 -50.73
C ASP A 447 38.44 17.02 -49.97
N VAL A 448 38.74 15.81 -49.49
CA VAL A 448 40.01 15.51 -48.79
C VAL A 448 41.19 15.74 -49.72
N ARG A 449 41.10 15.32 -50.99
CA ARG A 449 42.12 15.62 -52.01
C ARG A 449 42.32 17.13 -52.20
N SER A 450 41.24 17.90 -52.25
CA SER A 450 41.30 19.36 -52.37
C SER A 450 41.97 20.00 -51.14
N ILE A 451 41.68 19.47 -49.94
CA ILE A 451 42.31 19.93 -48.70
C ILE A 451 43.82 19.63 -48.70
N LEU A 452 44.22 18.42 -49.11
CA LEU A 452 45.64 18.05 -49.21
C LEU A 452 46.37 18.92 -50.24
N ALA A 453 45.75 19.22 -51.39
CA ALA A 453 46.34 20.06 -52.43
C ALA A 453 46.52 21.52 -52.00
N ALA A 454 45.64 22.05 -51.14
CA ALA A 454 45.78 23.39 -50.57
C ALA A 454 46.97 23.51 -49.59
N GLY A 455 47.44 22.38 -49.04
CA GLY A 455 48.60 22.32 -48.15
C GLY A 455 48.46 23.16 -46.88
N THR A 456 49.59 23.58 -46.32
CA THR A 456 49.68 24.38 -45.08
C THR A 456 49.22 25.83 -45.25
N GLY A 457 48.94 26.29 -46.47
CA GLY A 457 48.49 27.66 -46.75
C GLY A 457 47.01 27.91 -46.47
N ALA A 458 46.23 26.87 -46.18
CA ALA A 458 44.81 27.01 -45.87
C ALA A 458 44.62 27.46 -44.41
N PRO A 459 43.98 28.61 -44.15
CA PRO A 459 43.80 29.10 -42.77
C PRO A 459 42.97 28.12 -41.95
N SER A 460 43.45 27.76 -40.77
CA SER A 460 42.70 26.95 -39.81
C SER A 460 41.67 27.82 -39.09
N PRO A 461 40.40 27.41 -39.01
CA PRO A 461 39.41 28.15 -38.25
C PRO A 461 39.87 28.26 -36.79
N ARG A 462 39.96 29.50 -36.29
CA ARG A 462 40.34 29.80 -34.90
C ARG A 462 39.10 30.25 -34.11
N PRO A 463 39.09 30.06 -32.78
CA PRO A 463 38.08 30.66 -31.91
C PRO A 463 38.00 32.17 -32.12
N ALA A 464 36.82 32.75 -31.87
CA ALA A 464 36.64 34.19 -31.93
C ALA A 464 37.59 34.88 -30.93
N GLY A 465 38.35 35.88 -31.39
CA GLY A 465 39.31 36.64 -30.58
C GLY A 465 40.78 36.37 -30.90
N ASP A 466 41.10 35.30 -31.64
CA ASP A 466 42.47 35.02 -32.06
C ASP A 466 42.83 35.74 -33.37
N ALA A 467 44.06 36.25 -33.46
CA ALA A 467 44.58 36.88 -34.67
C ALA A 467 44.68 35.87 -35.83
N LEU A 468 44.02 36.16 -36.94
CA LEU A 468 44.10 35.39 -38.18
C LEU A 468 45.14 36.02 -39.09
N VAL A 469 46.36 35.47 -39.10
CA VAL A 469 47.42 35.91 -40.02
C VAL A 469 47.15 35.29 -41.39
N LEU A 470 46.72 36.12 -42.34
CA LEU A 470 46.52 35.75 -43.74
C LEU A 470 47.44 36.58 -44.62
N ASP A 471 48.09 35.94 -45.58
CA ASP A 471 48.70 36.65 -46.70
C ASP A 471 47.57 37.14 -47.61
N LEU A 472 47.24 38.43 -47.50
CA LEU A 472 46.28 39.05 -48.40
C LEU A 472 46.96 39.30 -49.75
N PRO A 473 46.31 39.00 -50.89
CA PRO A 473 46.85 39.32 -52.20
C PRO A 473 47.05 40.83 -52.32
N THR A 474 48.27 41.27 -52.64
CA THR A 474 48.57 42.67 -52.96
C THR A 474 47.91 43.03 -54.29
N ALA A 475 46.82 43.79 -54.23
CA ALA A 475 46.24 44.41 -55.40
C ALA A 475 47.08 45.64 -55.82
N PRO A 476 47.35 45.85 -57.12
CA PRO A 476 48.05 47.03 -57.57
C PRO A 476 47.21 48.28 -57.28
N THR A 477 47.71 49.14 -56.38
CA THR A 477 47.08 50.43 -56.08
C THR A 477 47.41 51.43 -57.19
N ARG A 478 46.41 51.91 -57.93
CA ARG A 478 46.57 53.04 -58.85
C ARG A 478 46.58 54.35 -58.06
N SER A 479 47.46 55.30 -58.43
CA SER A 479 47.44 56.65 -57.86
C SER A 479 46.07 57.31 -58.08
N LEU A 480 45.59 58.08 -57.11
CA LEU A 480 44.38 58.89 -57.25
C LEU A 480 44.47 59.90 -58.40
N ASP A 481 45.69 60.28 -58.82
CA ASP A 481 45.91 61.12 -60.00
C ASP A 481 45.41 60.46 -61.29
N ALA A 482 45.37 59.13 -61.35
CA ALA A 482 44.83 58.38 -62.49
C ALA A 482 43.31 58.58 -62.68
N TYR A 483 42.64 59.21 -61.72
CA TYR A 483 41.22 59.55 -61.75
C TYR A 483 40.97 61.07 -61.90
N LYS A 484 42.02 61.88 -62.10
CA LYS A 484 41.88 63.33 -62.23
C LYS A 484 41.27 63.69 -63.60
N ILE A 485 40.06 64.22 -63.60
CA ILE A 485 39.37 64.69 -64.81
C ILE A 485 39.93 66.07 -65.19
N THR A 486 40.66 66.17 -66.29
CA THR A 486 41.07 67.46 -66.88
C THR A 486 39.91 68.06 -67.66
N ARG A 487 39.48 69.27 -67.29
CA ARG A 487 38.50 70.06 -68.05
C ARG A 487 39.25 70.92 -69.06
N ASP A 488 39.54 70.39 -70.24
CA ASP A 488 39.94 71.22 -71.37
C ASP A 488 38.67 71.77 -72.05
N GLY A 489 38.33 73.01 -71.69
CA GLY A 489 37.26 73.79 -72.30
C GLY A 489 37.83 74.97 -73.06
N SER A 490 38.28 74.74 -74.30
CA SER A 490 38.39 75.78 -75.33
C SER A 490 37.05 75.91 -76.03
N GLY A 491 36.38 77.05 -75.85
CA GLY A 491 35.10 77.36 -76.48
C GLY A 491 34.54 78.70 -75.99
N ALA A 492 35.20 79.78 -76.41
CA ALA A 492 34.57 81.08 -76.67
C ALA A 492 34.72 81.34 -78.16
#